data_AF-A0A847GZM7-F1
#
_entry.id   AF-A0A847GZM7-F1
#
_cell.length_a   1.000
_cell.length_b   1.000
_cell.length_c   1.000
_cell.angle_alpha   90.00
_cell.angle_beta   90.00
_cell.angle_gamma   90.00
#
_symmetry.space_group_name_H-M   'P 1'
#
loop_
_entity.id
_entity.type
_entity.pdbx_description
1 polymer ?
#
loop_
_entity_poly.entity_id
_entity_poly.type
_entity_poly.pdbx_seq_one_letter_code
_entity_poly.pdbx_strand_id
1 'polypeptide(L)'
;PELLPERRSEEATGTSPPCHRSNNPPFTPIVCPSITSLALTRRSILFALWDGEEKGMLGSKHWGANPTVSPQDVVLAFNADMIGRLRGNTVHVFGTRTACGLRRWASESNRFTDLLLNFSWEMKPNSDQFSFVERRIPTLMVHTGLHDDWHRPSDDVDTINLEGSSAIARLLFAMVVQAANQPERFVFRSESRSEGLADQKRLEKSVPPRSPRLGVAWKAADGGRAGVCLSHVTPGSAADRAGLLIGDRLLAVAGEEVAEESRLGVTIWAASSPTAVVVERASGEILSVPVELDGTPLRYGFSWREDKGEPGSVVLVEIVPYSAADLAGLKVGDRIYRVAGRGFGNGDELAQLLASAASPVPLLVERSGQLRTLLVLAPSMP
;
A
#
# COMPACT_ATOMS: atom_id res chain seq x y z
N PRO A 1 -49.85 53.49 2.00
CA PRO A 1 -50.56 53.27 3.29
C PRO A 1 -50.46 51.77 3.66
N GLU A 2 -49.55 51.30 4.48
CA GLU A 2 -48.83 51.88 5.61
C GLU A 2 -47.47 51.17 5.69
N LEU A 3 -46.49 51.90 6.19
CA LEU A 3 -45.06 51.63 6.16
C LEU A 3 -44.59 51.55 7.63
N LEU A 4 -43.54 50.73 7.86
CA LEU A 4 -42.54 50.78 8.96
C LEU A 4 -42.72 49.87 10.20
N PRO A 5 -41.64 49.57 10.97
CA PRO A 5 -40.21 49.90 10.73
C PRO A 5 -39.19 48.75 10.90
N GLU A 6 -38.03 48.97 10.27
CA GLU A 6 -36.72 48.40 10.62
C GLU A 6 -36.27 48.79 12.04
N ARG A 7 -35.50 47.94 12.72
CA ARG A 7 -34.65 48.34 13.85
C ARG A 7 -33.19 48.01 13.56
N ARG A 8 -32.35 49.03 13.68
CA ARG A 8 -30.89 48.99 13.68
C ARG A 8 -30.34 48.68 15.09
N SER A 9 -29.17 48.06 15.06
CA SER A 9 -28.05 47.96 16.02
C SER A 9 -28.05 48.84 17.28
N GLU A 10 -27.73 48.21 18.42
CA GLU A 10 -27.04 48.83 19.54
C GLU A 10 -25.85 47.96 19.97
N GLU A 11 -24.66 48.56 19.92
CA GLU A 11 -23.44 48.11 20.59
C GLU A 11 -23.59 48.34 22.10
N ALA A 12 -23.30 47.33 22.90
CA ALA A 12 -23.15 47.47 24.35
C ALA A 12 -21.72 47.10 24.76
N THR A 13 -20.94 48.14 25.06
CA THR A 13 -19.64 48.10 25.73
C THR A 13 -19.80 47.67 27.19
N GLY A 14 -19.10 46.61 27.60
CA GLY A 14 -19.02 46.18 29.00
C GLY A 14 -17.69 45.50 29.31
N THR A 15 -16.81 46.22 30.00
CA THR A 15 -15.50 45.79 30.50
C THR A 15 -15.58 45.26 31.94
N SER A 16 -14.92 44.12 32.25
CA SER A 16 -14.19 43.75 33.51
C SER A 16 -13.78 42.24 33.49
N PRO A 17 -12.82 41.75 34.31
CA PRO A 17 -11.34 41.79 34.18
C PRO A 17 -10.71 40.36 34.07
N PRO A 18 -9.36 40.19 34.03
CA PRO A 18 -8.70 39.07 33.34
C PRO A 18 -8.44 37.84 34.22
N CYS A 19 -8.48 36.64 33.63
CA CYS A 19 -7.95 35.43 34.26
C CYS A 19 -7.23 34.52 33.24
N HIS A 20 -5.93 34.39 33.47
CA HIS A 20 -4.97 33.40 32.98
C HIS A 20 -4.83 33.10 31.47
N ARG A 21 -3.69 33.58 30.94
CA ARG A 21 -3.06 33.13 29.68
C ARG A 21 -2.70 31.64 29.77
N SER A 22 -3.29 30.84 28.89
CA SER A 22 -2.72 29.59 28.40
C SER A 22 -2.36 29.82 26.93
N ASN A 23 -1.06 29.74 26.62
CA ASN A 23 -0.55 29.86 25.26
C ASN A 23 -0.88 28.60 24.46
N ASN A 24 -1.99 28.63 23.73
CA ASN A 24 -2.14 27.87 22.48
C ASN A 24 -2.41 28.90 21.38
N PRO A 25 -1.66 28.89 20.25
CA PRO A 25 -1.97 29.77 19.14
C PRO A 25 -3.38 29.46 18.64
N PRO A 26 -4.21 30.47 18.32
CA PRO A 26 -5.52 30.22 17.74
C PRO A 26 -5.30 29.48 16.42
N PHE A 27 -5.93 28.31 16.29
CA PHE A 27 -6.19 27.70 14.99
C PHE A 27 -6.95 28.74 14.16
N THR A 28 -6.23 29.52 13.36
CA THR A 28 -6.81 30.19 12.21
C THR A 28 -7.31 29.07 11.31
N PRO A 29 -8.64 28.91 11.11
CA PRO A 29 -9.10 28.01 10.09
C PRO A 29 -8.61 28.62 8.78
N ILE A 30 -7.67 27.93 8.13
CA ILE A 30 -7.47 28.13 6.70
C ILE A 30 -8.74 27.54 6.07
N VAL A 31 -9.79 28.37 6.04
CA VAL A 31 -10.95 28.13 5.20
C VAL A 31 -10.40 28.27 3.79
N CYS A 32 -10.08 27.13 3.19
CA CYS A 32 -9.78 27.05 1.78
C CYS A 32 -10.97 27.69 1.04
N PRO A 33 -10.78 28.74 0.22
CA PRO A 33 -11.89 29.46 -0.44
C PRO A 33 -12.70 28.61 -1.43
N SER A 34 -12.37 27.32 -1.58
CA SER A 34 -13.01 26.37 -2.48
C SER A 34 -14.17 25.58 -1.85
N ILE A 35 -14.46 25.72 -0.55
CA ILE A 35 -15.58 25.00 0.11
C ILE A 35 -16.96 25.66 -0.10
N THR A 36 -17.02 26.83 -0.76
CA THR A 36 -18.29 27.49 -1.16
C THR A 36 -18.82 27.07 -2.53
N SER A 37 -18.19 26.10 -3.19
CA SER A 37 -18.79 25.32 -4.27
C SER A 37 -19.16 23.96 -3.68
N LEU A 38 -20.44 23.72 -3.39
CA LEU A 38 -20.97 22.36 -3.38
C LEU A 38 -20.50 21.70 -4.68
N ALA A 39 -19.48 20.84 -4.60
CA ALA A 39 -18.75 20.36 -5.76
C ALA A 39 -19.73 19.69 -6.73
N LEU A 40 -20.07 20.39 -7.82
CA LEU A 40 -20.93 19.85 -8.87
C LEU A 40 -20.25 18.59 -9.41
N THR A 41 -20.86 17.44 -9.17
CA THR A 41 -20.39 16.19 -9.75
C THR A 41 -20.56 16.25 -11.25
N ARG A 42 -19.54 15.87 -12.01
CA ARG A 42 -19.62 15.86 -13.49
C ARG A 42 -20.52 14.74 -14.03
N ARG A 43 -20.80 13.73 -13.20
CA ARG A 43 -21.71 12.61 -13.49
C ARG A 43 -22.86 12.60 -12.49
N SER A 44 -24.02 12.11 -12.94
CA SER A 44 -25.15 11.82 -12.06
C SER A 44 -24.83 10.67 -11.12
N ILE A 45 -25.37 10.71 -9.91
CA ILE A 45 -25.29 9.63 -8.93
C ILE A 45 -26.68 9.04 -8.75
N LEU A 46 -26.82 7.74 -8.99
CA LEU A 46 -28.06 6.99 -8.74
C LEU A 46 -27.90 6.21 -7.43
N PHE A 47 -28.77 6.51 -6.46
CA PHE A 47 -28.92 5.68 -5.26
C PHE A 47 -29.98 4.63 -5.53
N ALA A 48 -29.65 3.36 -5.25
CA ALA A 48 -30.56 2.24 -5.42
C ALA A 48 -30.56 1.39 -4.15
N LEU A 49 -31.74 1.03 -3.68
CA LEU A 49 -31.96 0.11 -2.57
C LEU A 49 -32.68 -1.10 -3.14
N TRP A 50 -32.03 -2.26 -3.07
CA TRP A 50 -32.53 -3.48 -3.68
C TRP A 50 -33.41 -4.26 -2.72
N ASP A 51 -34.51 -4.79 -3.23
CA ASP A 51 -35.37 -5.74 -2.52
C ASP A 51 -35.12 -7.16 -3.08
N GLY A 52 -35.40 -8.19 -2.26
CA GLY A 52 -35.25 -9.58 -2.63
C GLY A 52 -33.80 -10.02 -2.92
N GLU A 53 -32.81 -9.36 -2.32
CA GLU A 53 -31.39 -9.77 -2.39
C GLU A 53 -31.21 -11.21 -1.88
N GLU A 54 -31.72 -11.49 -0.69
CA GLU A 54 -31.63 -12.80 -0.03
C GLU A 54 -32.37 -13.94 -0.75
N LYS A 55 -33.20 -13.58 -1.75
CA LYS A 55 -33.88 -14.53 -2.65
C LYS A 55 -33.15 -14.71 -3.98
N GLY A 56 -31.90 -14.26 -4.07
CA GLY A 56 -31.04 -14.40 -5.23
C GLY A 56 -30.92 -13.13 -6.08
N MET A 57 -30.77 -11.97 -5.43
CA MET A 57 -30.54 -10.65 -6.05
C MET A 57 -31.69 -10.23 -6.99
N LEU A 58 -32.95 -10.50 -6.60
CA LEU A 58 -34.11 -10.30 -7.48
C LEU A 58 -34.25 -8.83 -7.92
N GLY A 59 -34.08 -7.87 -7.00
CA GLY A 59 -34.19 -6.45 -7.29
C GLY A 59 -33.12 -5.95 -8.26
N SER A 60 -31.84 -6.18 -8.00
CA SER A 60 -30.75 -5.74 -8.89
C SER A 60 -30.78 -6.46 -10.24
N LYS A 61 -31.18 -7.74 -10.29
CA LYS A 61 -31.42 -8.46 -11.57
C LYS A 61 -32.58 -7.88 -12.35
N HIS A 62 -33.68 -7.52 -11.67
CA HIS A 62 -34.84 -6.89 -12.31
C HIS A 62 -34.47 -5.54 -12.91
N TRP A 63 -33.80 -4.67 -12.14
CA TRP A 63 -33.33 -3.38 -12.66
C TRP A 63 -32.36 -3.58 -13.82
N GLY A 64 -31.44 -4.55 -13.72
CA GLY A 64 -30.53 -4.85 -14.82
C GLY A 64 -31.23 -5.37 -16.08
N ALA A 65 -32.45 -5.90 -15.99
CA ALA A 65 -33.27 -6.28 -17.14
C ALA A 65 -34.19 -5.14 -17.63
N ASN A 66 -34.55 -4.22 -16.73
CA ASN A 66 -35.45 -3.08 -16.98
C ASN A 66 -34.83 -1.79 -16.40
N PRO A 67 -33.70 -1.32 -16.96
CA PRO A 67 -32.91 -0.30 -16.29
C PRO A 67 -33.51 1.09 -16.49
N THR A 68 -33.50 1.90 -15.42
CA THR A 68 -34.00 3.28 -15.44
C THR A 68 -33.05 4.26 -16.16
N VAL A 69 -31.78 3.86 -16.34
CA VAL A 69 -30.77 4.54 -17.16
C VAL A 69 -30.09 3.51 -18.04
N SER A 70 -29.52 3.91 -19.18
CA SER A 70 -28.84 2.94 -20.04
C SER A 70 -27.66 2.27 -19.29
N PRO A 71 -27.52 0.94 -19.32
CA PRO A 71 -26.41 0.24 -18.66
C PRO A 71 -25.02 0.73 -19.11
N GLN A 72 -24.90 1.17 -20.37
CA GLN A 72 -23.66 1.73 -20.92
C GLN A 72 -23.27 3.10 -20.33
N ASP A 73 -24.20 3.77 -19.65
CA ASP A 73 -23.98 5.05 -18.96
C ASP A 73 -23.57 4.83 -17.49
N VAL A 74 -23.67 3.61 -16.98
CA VAL A 74 -23.17 3.25 -15.64
C VAL A 74 -21.66 3.03 -15.71
N VAL A 75 -20.91 4.00 -15.17
CA VAL A 75 -19.44 3.99 -15.23
C VAL A 75 -18.81 3.08 -14.17
N LEU A 76 -19.41 3.02 -12.99
CA LEU A 76 -18.96 2.22 -11.85
C LEU A 76 -20.16 2.05 -10.90
N ALA A 77 -20.39 0.82 -10.46
CA ALA A 77 -21.36 0.52 -9.41
C ALA A 77 -20.65 0.38 -8.06
N PHE A 78 -21.25 0.92 -7.00
CA PHE A 78 -20.80 0.67 -5.63
C PHE A 78 -21.87 -0.13 -4.91
N ASN A 79 -21.46 -1.20 -4.24
CA ASN A 79 -22.33 -1.98 -3.37
C ASN A 79 -21.84 -1.85 -1.93
N ALA A 80 -22.77 -1.63 -1.01
CA ALA A 80 -22.48 -1.57 0.42
C ALA A 80 -23.34 -2.63 1.11
N ASP A 81 -22.70 -3.66 1.63
CA ASP A 81 -23.38 -4.81 2.22
C ASP A 81 -22.71 -5.15 3.55
N MET A 82 -23.52 -5.30 4.61
CA MET A 82 -23.06 -5.49 5.99
C MET A 82 -21.89 -4.55 6.38
N ILE A 83 -22.12 -3.24 6.36
CA ILE A 83 -21.13 -2.22 6.78
C ILE A 83 -21.20 -1.85 8.28
N GLY A 84 -22.04 -2.57 9.03
CA GLY A 84 -22.39 -2.28 10.42
C GLY A 84 -21.40 -2.78 11.47
N ARG A 85 -20.55 -3.75 11.13
CA ARG A 85 -19.83 -4.57 12.12
C ARG A 85 -18.31 -4.48 11.97
N LEU A 86 -17.77 -3.29 11.71
CA LEU A 86 -16.33 -3.10 11.49
C LEU A 86 -15.50 -3.67 12.65
N ARG A 87 -14.50 -4.51 12.32
CA ARG A 87 -13.58 -5.15 13.27
C ARG A 87 -12.13 -4.96 12.81
N GLY A 88 -11.22 -4.70 13.75
CA GLY A 88 -9.79 -4.54 13.45
C GLY A 88 -9.49 -3.45 12.42
N ASN A 89 -10.37 -2.43 12.33
CA ASN A 89 -10.32 -1.37 11.33
C ASN A 89 -10.25 -1.85 9.87
N THR A 90 -10.69 -3.09 9.60
CA THR A 90 -10.51 -3.74 8.30
C THR A 90 -11.83 -3.83 7.53
N VAL A 91 -11.81 -3.35 6.29
CA VAL A 91 -12.93 -3.43 5.33
C VAL A 91 -12.54 -4.39 4.23
N HIS A 92 -13.42 -5.35 3.95
CA HIS A 92 -13.27 -6.21 2.78
C HIS A 92 -13.74 -5.47 1.54
N VAL A 93 -12.89 -5.42 0.52
CA VAL A 93 -13.19 -4.77 -0.76
C VAL A 93 -13.18 -5.82 -1.86
N PHE A 94 -14.32 -6.02 -2.50
CA PHE A 94 -14.49 -6.96 -3.61
C PHE A 94 -14.68 -6.20 -4.92
N GLY A 95 -14.44 -6.87 -6.04
CA GLY A 95 -14.70 -6.30 -7.37
C GLY A 95 -13.56 -5.44 -7.93
N THR A 96 -12.45 -5.24 -7.22
CA THR A 96 -11.28 -4.50 -7.75
C THR A 96 -10.70 -5.08 -9.03
N ARG A 97 -10.97 -6.36 -9.33
CA ARG A 97 -10.53 -6.99 -10.59
C ARG A 97 -11.38 -6.61 -11.80
N THR A 98 -12.55 -6.01 -11.59
CA THR A 98 -13.54 -5.73 -12.63
C THR A 98 -13.15 -4.59 -13.57
N ALA A 99 -12.15 -3.79 -13.21
CA ALA A 99 -11.49 -2.85 -14.12
C ALA A 99 -10.03 -2.64 -13.69
N CYS A 100 -9.17 -2.24 -14.63
CA CYS A 100 -7.77 -2.00 -14.34
C CYS A 100 -7.58 -0.82 -13.38
N GLY A 101 -6.69 -0.96 -12.40
CA GLY A 101 -6.29 0.12 -11.49
C GLY A 101 -7.28 0.42 -10.37
N LEU A 102 -8.36 -0.36 -10.21
CA LEU A 102 -9.38 -0.10 -9.20
C LEU A 102 -8.85 -0.27 -7.78
N ARG A 103 -7.91 -1.18 -7.51
CA ARG A 103 -7.29 -1.31 -6.18
C ARG A 103 -6.48 -0.06 -5.86
N ARG A 104 -5.65 0.39 -6.79
CA ARG A 104 -4.88 1.63 -6.63
C ARG A 104 -5.80 2.83 -6.40
N TRP A 105 -6.81 2.98 -7.24
CA TRP A 105 -7.80 4.06 -7.13
C TRP A 105 -8.54 4.04 -5.78
N ALA A 106 -8.95 2.86 -5.32
CA ALA A 106 -9.60 2.70 -4.02
C ALA A 106 -8.67 3.07 -2.86
N SER A 107 -7.38 2.72 -2.97
CA SER A 107 -6.35 3.07 -1.97
C SER A 107 -6.05 4.58 -1.96
N GLU A 108 -6.01 5.22 -3.14
CA GLU A 108 -5.87 6.68 -3.27
C GLU A 108 -7.11 7.42 -2.70
N SER A 109 -8.30 6.83 -2.81
CA SER A 109 -9.54 7.33 -2.21
C SER A 109 -9.55 7.21 -0.68
N ASN A 110 -8.80 6.27 -0.12
CA ASN A 110 -8.74 5.98 1.32
C ASN A 110 -7.90 6.99 2.13
N ARG A 111 -7.44 8.09 1.53
CA ARG A 111 -6.55 9.08 2.16
C ARG A 111 -7.13 9.84 3.36
N PHE A 112 -8.44 9.73 3.62
CA PHE A 112 -9.14 10.43 4.69
C PHE A 112 -9.60 9.50 5.82
N THR A 113 -9.18 8.24 5.80
CA THR A 113 -9.50 7.27 6.84
C THR A 113 -8.26 6.45 7.17
N ASP A 114 -8.25 5.85 8.36
CA ASP A 114 -7.22 4.90 8.75
C ASP A 114 -7.59 3.45 8.41
N LEU A 115 -8.69 3.22 7.68
CA LEU A 115 -9.20 1.89 7.37
C LEU A 115 -8.14 1.06 6.62
N LEU A 116 -8.04 -0.20 6.99
CA LEU A 116 -7.29 -1.21 6.26
C LEU A 116 -8.21 -1.85 5.23
N LEU A 117 -7.82 -1.81 3.96
CA LEU A 117 -8.59 -2.42 2.88
C LEU A 117 -8.03 -3.80 2.56
N ASN A 118 -8.83 -4.83 2.85
CA ASN A 118 -8.55 -6.20 2.47
C ASN A 118 -9.19 -6.49 1.10
N PHE A 119 -8.35 -6.42 0.06
CA PHE A 119 -8.81 -6.65 -1.30
C PHE A 119 -8.89 -8.15 -1.62
N SER A 120 -10.11 -8.63 -1.85
CA SER A 120 -10.37 -10.01 -2.24
C SER A 120 -10.60 -10.12 -3.74
N TRP A 121 -9.97 -11.12 -4.37
CA TRP A 121 -10.25 -11.48 -5.76
C TRP A 121 -11.45 -12.42 -5.89
N GLU A 122 -12.09 -12.77 -4.78
CA GLU A 122 -13.32 -13.56 -4.82
C GLU A 122 -14.45 -12.79 -5.50
N MET A 123 -15.15 -13.46 -6.41
CA MET A 123 -16.34 -12.95 -7.08
C MET A 123 -17.41 -14.05 -7.09
N LYS A 124 -18.42 -13.89 -6.24
CA LYS A 124 -19.50 -14.86 -6.04
C LYS A 124 -20.87 -14.20 -6.27
N PRO A 125 -21.89 -14.96 -6.71
CA PRO A 125 -23.26 -14.48 -6.88
C PRO A 125 -24.02 -14.44 -5.55
N ASN A 126 -23.50 -13.70 -4.57
CA ASN A 126 -24.01 -13.66 -3.19
C ASN A 126 -24.28 -12.25 -2.64
N SER A 127 -24.25 -11.23 -3.50
CA SER A 127 -24.72 -9.87 -3.22
C SER A 127 -24.82 -9.08 -4.53
N ASP A 128 -25.55 -7.96 -4.52
CA ASP A 128 -26.04 -7.26 -5.72
C ASP A 128 -24.94 -6.78 -6.69
N GLN A 129 -23.69 -6.60 -6.23
CA GLN A 129 -22.57 -6.30 -7.12
C GLN A 129 -22.42 -7.31 -8.26
N PHE A 130 -22.81 -8.57 -8.04
CA PHE A 130 -22.67 -9.62 -9.05
C PHE A 130 -23.58 -9.38 -10.26
N SER A 131 -24.79 -8.84 -10.05
CA SER A 131 -25.72 -8.48 -11.14
C SER A 131 -25.12 -7.47 -12.12
N PHE A 132 -24.22 -6.60 -11.65
CA PHE A 132 -23.47 -5.64 -12.47
C PHE A 132 -22.30 -6.31 -13.20
N VAL A 133 -21.58 -7.21 -12.54
CA VAL A 133 -20.49 -7.99 -13.16
C VAL A 133 -21.02 -8.83 -14.32
N GLU A 134 -22.19 -9.46 -14.19
CA GLU A 134 -22.85 -10.21 -15.27
C GLU A 134 -23.10 -9.34 -16.51
N ARG A 135 -23.32 -8.05 -16.30
CA ARG A 135 -23.59 -7.04 -17.34
C ARG A 135 -22.37 -6.28 -17.81
N ARG A 136 -21.18 -6.69 -17.38
CA ARG A 136 -19.90 -6.05 -17.75
C ARG A 136 -19.84 -4.59 -17.29
N ILE A 137 -20.41 -4.30 -16.12
CA ILE A 137 -20.29 -3.01 -15.44
C ILE A 137 -19.25 -3.18 -14.32
N PRO A 138 -18.19 -2.33 -14.27
CA PRO A 138 -17.24 -2.34 -13.16
C PRO A 138 -17.94 -2.10 -11.83
N THR A 139 -17.50 -2.78 -10.78
CA THR A 139 -18.12 -2.66 -9.46
C THR A 139 -17.10 -2.75 -8.33
N LEU A 140 -17.41 -2.09 -7.21
CA LEU A 140 -16.72 -2.26 -5.93
C LEU A 140 -17.76 -2.53 -4.85
N MET A 141 -17.55 -3.60 -4.07
CA MET A 141 -18.33 -3.85 -2.86
C MET A 141 -17.47 -3.65 -1.62
N VAL A 142 -18.01 -2.95 -0.62
CA VAL A 142 -17.44 -2.89 0.73
C VAL A 142 -18.28 -3.70 1.71
N HIS A 143 -17.60 -4.43 2.61
CA HIS A 143 -18.21 -5.37 3.55
C HIS A 143 -17.36 -5.53 4.82
N THR A 144 -17.97 -5.73 5.99
CA THR A 144 -17.23 -5.86 7.28
C THR A 144 -16.91 -7.28 7.71
N GLY A 145 -17.23 -8.27 6.87
CA GLY A 145 -17.01 -9.68 7.15
C GLY A 145 -18.21 -10.32 7.84
N LEU A 146 -18.38 -11.63 7.63
CA LEU A 146 -19.45 -12.40 8.28
C LEU A 146 -19.28 -12.40 9.81
N HIS A 147 -20.38 -12.61 10.52
CA HIS A 147 -20.44 -12.68 11.98
C HIS A 147 -21.47 -13.72 12.45
N ASP A 148 -21.41 -14.09 13.72
CA ASP A 148 -22.20 -15.20 14.28
C ASP A 148 -23.71 -14.95 14.31
N ASP A 149 -24.12 -13.68 14.28
CA ASP A 149 -25.53 -13.26 14.20
C ASP A 149 -26.11 -13.27 12.78
N TRP A 150 -25.28 -13.47 11.75
CA TRP A 150 -25.73 -13.37 10.36
C TRP A 150 -26.87 -14.37 10.06
N HIS A 151 -27.93 -13.88 9.42
CA HIS A 151 -29.19 -14.61 9.16
C HIS A 151 -29.91 -15.09 10.42
N ARG A 152 -29.78 -14.39 11.55
CA ARG A 152 -30.47 -14.70 12.80
C ARG A 152 -31.24 -13.49 13.32
N PRO A 153 -32.30 -13.70 14.13
CA PRO A 153 -32.99 -12.60 14.80
C PRO A 153 -32.11 -11.75 15.72
N SER A 154 -30.92 -12.25 16.10
CA SER A 154 -29.95 -11.50 16.90
C SER A 154 -29.13 -10.48 16.11
N ASP A 155 -29.28 -10.42 14.77
CA ASP A 155 -28.68 -9.35 13.97
C ASP A 155 -29.48 -8.05 14.12
N ASP A 156 -29.25 -7.37 15.24
CA ASP A 156 -30.04 -6.22 15.69
C ASP A 156 -29.17 -4.98 15.97
N VAL A 157 -29.80 -3.82 16.11
CA VAL A 157 -29.19 -2.49 16.17
C VAL A 157 -28.11 -2.35 17.25
N ASP A 158 -28.27 -3.01 18.39
CA ASP A 158 -27.36 -2.92 19.55
C ASP A 158 -25.95 -3.41 19.24
N THR A 159 -25.81 -4.15 18.15
CA THR A 159 -24.54 -4.73 17.73
C THR A 159 -23.78 -3.88 16.71
N ILE A 160 -24.37 -2.78 16.25
CA ILE A 160 -23.81 -1.91 15.22
C ILE A 160 -22.68 -1.05 15.78
N ASN A 161 -21.52 -1.12 15.12
CA ASN A 161 -20.41 -0.21 15.32
C ASN A 161 -20.65 1.09 14.51
N LEU A 162 -21.35 2.05 15.10
CA LEU A 162 -21.70 3.31 14.44
C LEU A 162 -20.48 4.12 13.98
N GLU A 163 -19.41 4.16 14.77
CA GLU A 163 -18.17 4.87 14.41
C GLU A 163 -17.52 4.23 13.18
N GLY A 164 -17.40 2.90 13.18
CA GLY A 164 -16.88 2.14 12.06
C GLY A 164 -17.72 2.30 10.79
N SER A 165 -19.05 2.24 10.90
CA SER A 165 -19.95 2.50 9.77
C SER A 165 -19.82 3.91 9.24
N SER A 166 -19.63 4.92 10.11
CA SER A 166 -19.36 6.30 9.70
C SER A 166 -18.04 6.41 8.92
N ALA A 167 -16.99 5.73 9.36
CA ALA A 167 -15.71 5.69 8.65
C ALA A 167 -15.85 5.06 7.25
N ILE A 168 -16.58 3.94 7.14
CA ILE A 168 -16.86 3.29 5.84
C ILE A 168 -17.71 4.20 4.94
N ALA A 169 -18.70 4.89 5.50
CA ALA A 169 -19.52 5.84 4.73
C ALA A 169 -18.68 7.01 4.18
N ARG A 170 -17.70 7.51 4.95
CA ARG A 170 -16.75 8.54 4.47
C ARG A 170 -15.85 8.01 3.34
N LEU A 171 -15.39 6.77 3.44
CA LEU A 171 -14.63 6.10 2.38
C LEU A 171 -15.46 5.99 1.09
N LEU A 172 -16.69 5.47 1.19
CA LEU A 172 -17.62 5.35 0.05
C LEU A 172 -17.94 6.72 -0.55
N PHE A 173 -18.18 7.74 0.28
CA PHE A 173 -18.40 9.10 -0.17
C PHE A 173 -17.21 9.63 -0.98
N ALA A 174 -15.98 9.48 -0.47
CA ALA A 174 -14.78 9.90 -1.18
C ALA A 174 -14.63 9.19 -2.53
N MET A 175 -14.84 7.86 -2.55
CA MET A 175 -14.85 7.05 -3.75
C MET A 175 -15.89 7.52 -4.77
N VAL A 176 -17.15 7.70 -4.36
CA VAL A 176 -18.24 8.15 -5.26
C VAL A 176 -17.95 9.53 -5.83
N VAL A 177 -17.52 10.48 -4.99
CA VAL A 177 -17.19 11.85 -5.45
C VAL A 177 -16.01 11.83 -6.43
N GLN A 178 -14.99 11.01 -6.17
CA GLN A 178 -13.85 10.88 -7.08
C GLN A 178 -14.26 10.24 -8.41
N ALA A 179 -15.06 9.16 -8.39
CA ALA A 179 -15.56 8.50 -9.59
C ALA A 179 -16.50 9.41 -10.40
N ALA A 180 -17.31 10.23 -9.74
CA ALA A 180 -18.23 11.15 -10.39
C ALA A 180 -17.52 12.34 -11.06
N ASN A 181 -16.27 12.64 -10.68
CA ASN A 181 -15.50 13.77 -11.19
C ASN A 181 -14.31 13.40 -12.06
N GLN A 182 -13.88 12.13 -12.08
CA GLN A 182 -12.80 11.70 -12.97
C GLN A 182 -13.25 11.72 -14.44
N PRO A 183 -12.38 12.21 -15.35
CA PRO A 183 -12.71 12.28 -16.78
C PRO A 183 -12.80 10.89 -17.40
N GLU A 184 -11.90 9.98 -17.06
CA GLU A 184 -11.83 8.64 -17.62
C GLU A 184 -12.90 7.71 -17.03
N ARG A 185 -13.43 6.82 -17.87
CA ARG A 185 -14.33 5.74 -17.44
C ARG A 185 -13.51 4.50 -17.07
N PHE A 186 -13.94 3.77 -16.05
CA PHE A 186 -13.44 2.42 -15.82
C PHE A 186 -13.96 1.50 -16.92
N VAL A 187 -13.06 0.73 -17.53
CA VAL A 187 -13.41 -0.24 -18.56
C VAL A 187 -13.49 -1.62 -17.93
N PHE A 188 -14.60 -2.32 -18.16
CA PHE A 188 -14.80 -3.64 -17.60
C PHE A 188 -13.77 -4.65 -18.15
N ARG A 189 -13.16 -5.39 -17.23
CA ARG A 189 -12.17 -6.42 -17.51
C ARG A 189 -12.82 -7.80 -17.44
N SER A 190 -12.97 -8.46 -18.59
CA SER A 190 -13.59 -9.79 -18.71
C SER A 190 -12.94 -10.87 -17.86
N GLU A 191 -11.62 -10.78 -17.70
CA GLU A 191 -10.77 -11.71 -16.98
C GLU A 191 -11.10 -11.75 -15.48
N SER A 192 -11.76 -10.70 -14.95
CA SER A 192 -12.30 -10.70 -13.58
C SER A 192 -13.27 -11.84 -13.29
N ARG A 193 -13.89 -12.42 -14.32
CA ARG A 193 -14.83 -13.56 -14.19
C ARG A 193 -14.11 -14.91 -14.03
N SER A 194 -12.85 -14.99 -14.43
CA SER A 194 -12.05 -16.21 -14.38
C SER A 194 -10.94 -16.15 -13.32
N GLU A 195 -10.56 -14.95 -12.89
CA GLU A 195 -9.62 -14.77 -11.78
C GLU A 195 -10.29 -15.03 -10.43
N GLY A 196 -9.51 -15.54 -9.49
CA GLY A 196 -9.96 -15.71 -8.11
C GLY A 196 -8.84 -15.78 -7.09
N LEU A 197 -9.17 -16.31 -5.91
CA LEU A 197 -8.25 -16.43 -4.78
C LEU A 197 -6.99 -17.25 -5.10
N ALA A 198 -7.07 -18.24 -6.00
CA ALA A 198 -5.91 -19.02 -6.41
C ALA A 198 -4.89 -18.18 -7.21
N ASP A 199 -5.38 -17.29 -8.08
CA ASP A 199 -4.54 -16.39 -8.86
C ASP A 199 -3.93 -15.30 -7.96
N GLN A 200 -4.72 -14.75 -7.03
CA GLN A 200 -4.23 -13.83 -6.00
C GLN A 200 -3.09 -14.46 -5.21
N LYS A 201 -3.31 -15.66 -4.66
CA LYS A 201 -2.29 -16.40 -3.90
C LYS A 201 -1.05 -16.65 -4.75
N ARG A 202 -1.20 -17.01 -6.02
CA ARG A 202 -0.07 -17.24 -6.93
C ARG A 202 0.72 -15.95 -7.18
N LEU A 203 0.04 -14.83 -7.38
CA LEU A 203 0.65 -13.52 -7.58
C LEU A 203 1.42 -13.06 -6.33
N GLU A 204 0.84 -13.20 -5.15
CA GLU A 204 1.39 -12.71 -3.88
C GLU A 204 2.34 -13.70 -3.18
N LYS A 205 2.43 -14.94 -3.67
CA LYS A 205 3.29 -15.99 -3.07
C LYS A 205 4.74 -15.55 -3.01
N SER A 206 5.32 -15.54 -1.81
CA SER A 206 6.75 -15.26 -1.65
C SER A 206 7.61 -16.27 -2.42
N VAL A 207 8.71 -15.80 -2.98
CA VAL A 207 9.74 -16.71 -3.52
C VAL A 207 10.57 -17.30 -2.36
N PRO A 208 11.20 -18.47 -2.54
CA PRO A 208 12.15 -19.00 -1.57
C PRO A 208 13.26 -17.99 -1.28
N PRO A 209 13.77 -17.90 -0.03
CA PRO A 209 14.88 -17.01 0.29
C PRO A 209 16.10 -17.29 -0.59
N ARG A 210 16.75 -16.22 -1.08
CA ARG A 210 18.03 -16.33 -1.77
C ARG A 210 19.14 -16.82 -0.84
N SER A 211 20.06 -17.58 -1.41
CA SER A 211 21.34 -17.88 -0.75
C SER A 211 22.12 -16.59 -0.49
N PRO A 212 22.76 -16.44 0.68
CA PRO A 212 23.66 -15.31 0.94
C PRO A 212 24.79 -15.25 -0.09
N ARG A 213 25.16 -14.03 -0.53
CA ARG A 213 26.21 -13.86 -1.56
C ARG A 213 27.63 -14.11 -1.06
N LEU A 214 27.90 -13.78 0.20
CA LEU A 214 29.20 -13.99 0.83
C LEU A 214 29.25 -15.31 1.62
N GLY A 215 28.15 -15.70 2.27
CA GLY A 215 28.05 -16.96 3.03
C GLY A 215 28.72 -16.92 4.41
N VAL A 216 28.55 -15.80 5.12
CA VAL A 216 29.07 -15.61 6.48
C VAL A 216 27.96 -15.18 7.44
N ALA A 217 28.15 -15.49 8.73
CA ALA A 217 27.43 -14.84 9.81
C ALA A 217 28.43 -14.05 10.66
N TRP A 218 28.00 -12.94 11.23
CA TRP A 218 28.88 -12.04 11.97
C TRP A 218 28.27 -11.65 13.33
N LYS A 219 29.10 -11.02 14.15
CA LYS A 219 28.72 -10.36 15.39
C LYS A 219 29.40 -8.98 15.43
N ALA A 220 28.81 -8.06 16.18
CA ALA A 220 29.46 -6.80 16.52
C ALA A 220 30.89 -7.03 17.05
N ALA A 221 31.81 -6.16 16.65
CA ALA A 221 33.19 -6.23 17.13
C ALA A 221 33.31 -5.82 18.61
N ASP A 222 34.14 -6.54 19.36
CA ASP A 222 34.39 -6.23 20.76
C ASP A 222 35.10 -4.88 20.93
N GLY A 223 34.73 -4.15 22.00
CA GLY A 223 35.43 -2.95 22.45
C GLY A 223 35.25 -1.70 21.57
N GLY A 224 34.21 -1.63 20.75
CA GLY A 224 33.91 -0.45 19.92
C GLY A 224 34.86 -0.24 18.74
N ARG A 225 35.64 -1.26 18.38
CA ARG A 225 36.49 -1.26 17.19
C ARG A 225 35.62 -1.33 15.92
N ALA A 226 36.03 -0.66 14.85
CA ALA A 226 35.34 -0.71 13.56
C ALA A 226 35.30 -2.14 12.97
N GLY A 227 34.29 -2.40 12.14
CA GLY A 227 34.09 -3.69 11.49
C GLY A 227 33.21 -4.68 12.27
N VAL A 228 33.03 -5.87 11.70
CA VAL A 228 32.30 -6.99 12.33
C VAL A 228 33.16 -8.23 12.39
N CYS A 229 32.98 -9.06 13.41
CA CYS A 229 33.72 -10.32 13.53
C CYS A 229 32.95 -11.47 12.89
N LEU A 230 33.58 -12.22 12.00
CA LEU A 230 33.01 -13.41 11.38
C LEU A 230 32.85 -14.50 12.45
N SER A 231 31.60 -14.88 12.69
CA SER A 231 31.23 -15.91 13.67
C SER A 231 30.96 -17.27 13.03
N HIS A 232 30.67 -17.29 11.73
CA HIS A 232 30.49 -18.50 10.94
C HIS A 232 30.86 -18.23 9.49
N VAL A 233 31.49 -19.22 8.84
CA VAL A 233 31.73 -19.27 7.41
C VAL A 233 31.10 -20.55 6.89
N THR A 234 30.16 -20.43 5.94
CA THR A 234 29.43 -21.58 5.40
C THR A 234 30.32 -22.36 4.42
N PRO A 235 30.50 -23.67 4.60
CA PRO A 235 31.30 -24.49 3.67
C PRO A 235 30.81 -24.39 2.22
N GLY A 236 31.74 -24.24 1.29
CA GLY A 236 31.47 -24.09 -0.15
C GLY A 236 30.98 -22.71 -0.59
N SER A 237 30.77 -21.77 0.34
CA SER A 237 30.36 -20.39 0.02
C SER A 237 31.48 -19.55 -0.61
N ALA A 238 31.13 -18.38 -1.16
CA ALA A 238 32.10 -17.41 -1.65
C ALA A 238 33.21 -17.09 -0.62
N ALA A 239 32.85 -16.89 0.64
CA ALA A 239 33.81 -16.63 1.72
C ALA A 239 34.76 -17.80 1.97
N ASP A 240 34.24 -19.03 2.01
CA ASP A 240 35.03 -20.25 2.22
C ASP A 240 36.02 -20.47 1.06
N ARG A 241 35.54 -20.34 -0.19
CA ARG A 241 36.39 -20.46 -1.39
C ARG A 241 37.48 -19.39 -1.45
N ALA A 242 37.23 -18.22 -0.88
CA ALA A 242 38.20 -17.14 -0.76
C ALA A 242 39.13 -17.26 0.45
N GLY A 243 38.93 -18.26 1.32
CA GLY A 243 39.76 -18.49 2.50
C GLY A 243 39.49 -17.51 3.66
N LEU A 244 38.30 -16.94 3.74
CA LEU A 244 37.86 -16.22 4.95
C LEU A 244 37.63 -17.23 6.08
N LEU A 245 38.01 -16.84 7.30
CA LEU A 245 38.00 -17.72 8.47
C LEU A 245 37.10 -17.16 9.57
N ILE A 246 36.59 -18.06 10.40
CA ILE A 246 35.94 -17.69 11.66
C ILE A 246 36.95 -16.94 12.53
N GLY A 247 36.53 -15.80 13.08
CA GLY A 247 37.39 -14.90 13.86
C GLY A 247 38.01 -13.76 13.05
N ASP A 248 37.94 -13.79 11.71
CA ASP A 248 38.33 -12.64 10.90
C ASP A 248 37.45 -11.44 11.23
N ARG A 249 38.06 -10.25 11.32
CA ARG A 249 37.33 -8.99 11.45
C ARG A 249 37.18 -8.34 10.09
N LEU A 250 35.96 -8.25 9.59
CA LEU A 250 35.61 -7.63 8.33
C LEU A 250 35.61 -6.11 8.47
N LEU A 251 36.51 -5.44 7.76
CA LEU A 251 36.72 -3.99 7.83
C LEU A 251 36.09 -3.25 6.65
N ALA A 252 36.10 -3.83 5.45
CA ALA A 252 35.51 -3.22 4.25
C ALA A 252 35.05 -4.27 3.25
N VAL A 253 34.02 -3.94 2.47
CA VAL A 253 33.53 -4.75 1.34
C VAL A 253 33.28 -3.83 0.15
N ALA A 254 33.77 -4.19 -1.02
CA ALA A 254 33.58 -3.40 -2.25
C ALA A 254 34.07 -1.94 -2.14
N GLY A 255 35.10 -1.70 -1.33
CA GLY A 255 35.66 -0.37 -1.08
C GLY A 255 34.86 0.47 -0.06
N GLU A 256 33.73 -0.03 0.47
CA GLU A 256 33.00 0.62 1.54
C GLU A 256 33.41 0.06 2.90
N GLU A 257 33.76 0.94 3.83
CA GLU A 257 34.07 0.57 5.21
C GLU A 257 32.82 0.07 5.95
N VAL A 258 33.01 -0.98 6.75
CA VAL A 258 31.97 -1.54 7.62
C VAL A 258 31.89 -0.70 8.90
N ALA A 259 31.32 0.50 8.77
CA ALA A 259 31.10 1.42 9.88
C ALA A 259 29.89 1.04 10.73
N GLU A 260 28.84 0.50 10.11
CA GLU A 260 27.59 0.13 10.77
C GLU A 260 27.21 -1.31 10.39
N GLU A 261 27.05 -2.16 11.40
CA GLU A 261 26.72 -3.59 11.23
C GLU A 261 25.44 -3.79 10.39
N SER A 262 24.44 -2.94 10.60
CA SER A 262 23.15 -3.00 9.91
C SER A 262 23.28 -2.84 8.39
N ARG A 263 24.33 -2.13 7.93
CA ARG A 263 24.55 -1.80 6.51
C ARG A 263 25.43 -2.79 5.77
N LEU A 264 26.13 -3.68 6.47
CA LEU A 264 26.99 -4.66 5.83
C LEU A 264 26.23 -5.53 4.83
N GLY A 265 25.02 -5.97 5.19
CA GLY A 265 24.15 -6.72 4.29
C GLY A 265 23.84 -5.93 3.01
N VAL A 266 23.55 -4.64 3.13
CA VAL A 266 23.27 -3.74 2.01
C VAL A 266 24.45 -3.70 1.03
N THR A 267 25.67 -3.51 1.55
CA THR A 267 26.89 -3.46 0.74
C THR A 267 27.16 -4.80 0.05
N ILE A 268 27.07 -5.94 0.76
CA ILE A 268 27.27 -7.27 0.18
C ILE A 268 26.25 -7.57 -0.93
N TRP A 269 24.98 -7.24 -0.71
CA TRP A 269 23.93 -7.48 -1.70
C TRP A 269 24.11 -6.64 -2.97
N ALA A 270 24.62 -5.41 -2.84
CA ALA A 270 24.82 -4.51 -3.97
C ALA A 270 26.16 -4.67 -4.69
N ALA A 271 27.17 -5.24 -4.04
CA ALA A 271 28.53 -5.34 -4.57
C ALA A 271 28.60 -6.11 -5.91
N SER A 272 29.40 -5.62 -6.86
CA SER A 272 29.77 -6.38 -8.06
C SER A 272 30.59 -7.64 -7.68
N SER A 273 30.72 -8.60 -8.61
CA SER A 273 31.64 -9.74 -8.47
C SER A 273 32.63 -9.76 -9.64
N PRO A 274 33.92 -10.04 -9.41
CA PRO A 274 34.58 -10.16 -8.10
C PRO A 274 34.58 -8.84 -7.32
N THR A 275 34.81 -8.92 -6.01
CA THR A 275 35.01 -7.75 -5.15
C THR A 275 36.10 -7.96 -4.12
N ALA A 276 36.72 -6.86 -3.67
CA ALA A 276 37.68 -6.89 -2.58
C ALA A 276 36.97 -6.87 -1.22
N VAL A 277 37.40 -7.77 -0.34
CA VAL A 277 36.96 -7.86 1.05
C VAL A 277 38.18 -7.66 1.94
N VAL A 278 38.17 -6.60 2.75
CA VAL A 278 39.28 -6.28 3.65
C VAL A 278 39.00 -6.89 5.02
N VAL A 279 39.91 -7.73 5.50
CA VAL A 279 39.81 -8.39 6.81
C VAL A 279 41.08 -8.20 7.64
N GLU A 280 40.92 -8.11 8.96
CA GLU A 280 42.00 -8.25 9.94
C GLU A 280 41.95 -9.68 10.52
N ARG A 281 43.04 -10.44 10.36
CA ARG A 281 43.21 -11.78 10.94
C ARG A 281 43.43 -11.70 12.45
N ALA A 282 43.28 -12.83 13.15
CA ALA A 282 43.60 -12.92 14.57
C ALA A 282 45.07 -12.57 14.91
N SER A 283 45.98 -12.67 13.94
CA SER A 283 47.39 -12.23 14.06
C SER A 283 47.56 -10.70 14.07
N GLY A 284 46.51 -9.93 13.74
CA GLY A 284 46.57 -8.48 13.51
C GLY A 284 46.95 -8.09 12.09
N GLU A 285 47.19 -9.07 11.20
CA GLU A 285 47.47 -8.82 9.79
C GLU A 285 46.21 -8.38 9.04
N ILE A 286 46.31 -7.29 8.26
CA ILE A 286 45.23 -6.80 7.41
C ILE A 286 45.45 -7.29 5.99
N LEU A 287 44.45 -7.97 5.43
CA LEU A 287 44.46 -8.56 4.09
C LEU A 287 43.31 -8.00 3.26
N SER A 288 43.59 -7.73 1.98
CA SER A 288 42.56 -7.49 0.97
C SER A 288 42.36 -8.78 0.17
N VAL A 289 41.28 -9.50 0.46
CA VAL A 289 40.96 -10.80 -0.14
C VAL A 289 40.03 -10.57 -1.34
N PRO A 290 40.41 -10.97 -2.57
CA PRO A 290 39.49 -10.99 -3.69
C PRO A 290 38.46 -12.11 -3.51
N VAL A 291 37.17 -11.78 -3.57
CA VAL A 291 36.07 -12.71 -3.39
C VAL A 291 35.18 -12.73 -4.63
N GLU A 292 34.95 -13.93 -5.16
CA GLU A 292 33.93 -14.20 -6.18
C GLU A 292 32.58 -14.45 -5.49
N LEU A 293 31.78 -13.39 -5.37
CA LEU A 293 30.47 -13.43 -4.71
C LEU A 293 29.48 -14.29 -5.48
N ASP A 294 28.68 -15.06 -4.73
CA ASP A 294 27.63 -15.89 -5.31
C ASP A 294 26.44 -15.03 -5.80
N GLY A 295 25.82 -15.46 -6.90
CA GLY A 295 24.60 -14.85 -7.44
C GLY A 295 24.77 -13.43 -8.00
N THR A 296 23.66 -12.84 -8.43
CA THR A 296 23.63 -11.50 -9.04
C THR A 296 23.44 -10.42 -7.99
N PRO A 297 24.08 -9.24 -8.15
CA PRO A 297 23.84 -8.10 -7.28
C PRO A 297 22.37 -7.69 -7.26
N LEU A 298 21.88 -7.30 -6.08
CA LEU A 298 20.51 -6.83 -5.88
C LEU A 298 20.53 -5.57 -5.02
N ARG A 299 20.78 -4.43 -5.68
CA ARG A 299 21.00 -3.11 -5.05
C ARG A 299 20.00 -2.75 -3.95
N TYR A 300 18.72 -3.00 -4.19
CA TYR A 300 17.66 -2.66 -3.23
C TYR A 300 17.24 -3.83 -2.34
N GLY A 301 17.52 -5.07 -2.75
CA GLY A 301 17.15 -6.28 -1.99
C GLY A 301 15.66 -6.66 -2.03
N PHE A 302 14.99 -6.46 -3.16
CA PHE A 302 13.64 -6.98 -3.35
C PHE A 302 13.43 -7.51 -4.78
N SER A 303 12.48 -8.42 -4.91
CA SER A 303 11.98 -8.92 -6.19
C SER A 303 10.47 -8.67 -6.28
N TRP A 304 9.96 -8.52 -7.50
CA TRP A 304 8.56 -8.18 -7.73
C TRP A 304 7.89 -9.05 -8.79
N ARG A 305 6.57 -8.97 -8.85
CA ARG A 305 5.75 -9.46 -9.97
C ARG A 305 4.84 -8.35 -10.46
N GLU A 306 4.51 -8.39 -11.74
CA GLU A 306 3.52 -7.50 -12.32
C GLU A 306 2.11 -8.06 -12.15
N ASP A 307 1.15 -7.14 -12.00
CA ASP A 307 -0.28 -7.46 -11.93
C ASP A 307 -0.99 -6.83 -13.13
N LYS A 308 -1.49 -7.66 -14.04
CA LYS A 308 -2.20 -7.20 -15.25
C LYS A 308 -3.47 -6.42 -14.94
N GLY A 309 -4.08 -6.60 -13.77
CA GLY A 309 -5.24 -5.82 -13.33
C GLY A 309 -4.86 -4.51 -12.65
N GLU A 310 -3.58 -4.26 -12.38
CA GLU A 310 -3.07 -3.04 -11.76
C GLU A 310 -1.84 -2.53 -12.53
N PRO A 311 -2.00 -2.13 -13.81
CA PRO A 311 -0.91 -1.61 -14.62
C PRO A 311 -0.27 -0.38 -13.96
N GLY A 312 1.04 -0.23 -14.14
CA GLY A 312 1.83 0.79 -13.47
C GLY A 312 1.97 0.60 -11.95
N SER A 313 1.91 -0.66 -11.52
CA SER A 313 2.30 -1.09 -10.18
C SER A 313 3.00 -2.44 -10.23
N VAL A 314 3.76 -2.76 -9.19
CA VAL A 314 4.30 -4.11 -8.98
C VAL A 314 4.03 -4.57 -7.55
N VAL A 315 3.89 -5.87 -7.33
CA VAL A 315 3.78 -6.47 -6.00
C VAL A 315 5.13 -7.05 -5.57
N LEU A 316 5.56 -6.76 -4.36
CA LEU A 316 6.80 -7.30 -3.80
C LEU A 316 6.60 -8.75 -3.37
N VAL A 317 7.42 -9.66 -3.89
CA VAL A 317 7.35 -11.10 -3.61
C VAL A 317 8.58 -11.62 -2.87
N GLU A 318 9.57 -10.75 -2.68
CA GLU A 318 10.77 -11.02 -1.94
C GLU A 318 11.24 -9.73 -1.28
N ILE A 319 11.60 -9.80 0.01
CA ILE A 319 12.40 -8.81 0.70
C ILE A 319 13.58 -9.55 1.28
N VAL A 320 14.78 -9.17 0.87
CA VAL A 320 16.02 -9.79 1.30
C VAL A 320 16.42 -9.22 2.67
N PRO A 321 16.66 -10.06 3.70
CA PRO A 321 17.06 -9.59 5.02
C PRO A 321 18.32 -8.71 4.98
N TYR A 322 18.35 -7.66 5.81
CA TYR A 322 19.45 -6.69 5.91
C TYR A 322 19.78 -5.95 4.61
N SER A 323 18.85 -5.91 3.67
CA SER A 323 18.96 -5.09 2.46
C SER A 323 18.40 -3.69 2.66
N ALA A 324 18.65 -2.79 1.70
CA ALA A 324 18.12 -1.43 1.75
C ALA A 324 16.58 -1.42 1.89
N ALA A 325 15.88 -2.35 1.23
CA ALA A 325 14.43 -2.48 1.31
C ALA A 325 13.94 -2.97 2.67
N ASP A 326 14.62 -3.97 3.25
CA ASP A 326 14.26 -4.49 4.58
C ASP A 326 14.44 -3.42 5.66
N LEU A 327 15.58 -2.73 5.64
CA LEU A 327 15.86 -1.62 6.55
C LEU A 327 14.90 -0.43 6.38
N ALA A 328 14.40 -0.20 5.16
CA ALA A 328 13.37 0.81 4.89
C ALA A 328 11.95 0.38 5.32
N GLY A 329 11.75 -0.86 5.77
CA GLY A 329 10.48 -1.37 6.25
C GLY A 329 9.53 -1.89 5.15
N LEU A 330 10.03 -2.12 3.94
CA LEU A 330 9.28 -2.82 2.89
C LEU A 330 8.95 -4.25 3.33
N LYS A 331 7.80 -4.75 2.89
CA LYS A 331 7.31 -6.10 3.22
C LYS A 331 6.83 -6.80 1.95
N VAL A 332 6.87 -8.14 1.98
CA VAL A 332 6.22 -8.96 0.95
C VAL A 332 4.72 -8.63 0.92
N GLY A 333 4.16 -8.49 -0.27
CA GLY A 333 2.78 -8.07 -0.51
C GLY A 333 2.60 -6.55 -0.68
N ASP A 334 3.61 -5.75 -0.34
CA ASP A 334 3.60 -4.31 -0.64
C ASP A 334 3.50 -4.08 -2.15
N ARG A 335 2.80 -3.01 -2.55
CA ARG A 335 2.75 -2.59 -3.95
C ARG A 335 3.42 -1.25 -4.16
N ILE A 336 4.37 -1.17 -5.09
CA ILE A 336 5.03 0.10 -5.44
C ILE A 336 4.22 0.79 -6.53
N TYR A 337 3.87 2.06 -6.33
CA TYR A 337 3.17 2.89 -7.31
C TYR A 337 4.04 3.97 -7.94
N ARG A 338 5.07 4.47 -7.23
CA ARG A 338 5.99 5.50 -7.73
C ARG A 338 7.39 5.33 -7.16
N VAL A 339 8.38 5.72 -7.95
CA VAL A 339 9.79 5.84 -7.57
C VAL A 339 10.22 7.29 -7.79
N ALA A 340 10.77 7.96 -6.78
CA ALA A 340 11.21 9.34 -6.89
C ALA A 340 10.09 10.29 -7.43
N GLY A 341 8.84 10.06 -7.03
CA GLY A 341 7.66 10.80 -7.51
C GLY A 341 7.18 10.44 -8.92
N ARG A 342 7.92 9.63 -9.67
CA ARG A 342 7.60 9.20 -11.04
C ARG A 342 6.84 7.88 -11.04
N GLY A 343 5.80 7.79 -11.88
CA GLY A 343 5.16 6.52 -12.22
C GLY A 343 5.96 5.76 -13.27
N PHE A 344 5.60 4.51 -13.48
CA PHE A 344 6.13 3.60 -14.50
C PHE A 344 4.97 2.78 -15.09
N GLY A 345 5.13 2.24 -16.29
CA GLY A 345 4.13 1.39 -16.95
C GLY A 345 4.31 -0.10 -16.66
N ASN A 346 5.56 -0.55 -16.49
CA ASN A 346 5.95 -1.96 -16.35
C ASN A 346 7.24 -2.11 -15.49
N GLY A 347 7.65 -3.35 -15.28
CA GLY A 347 8.80 -3.75 -14.48
C GLY A 347 10.13 -3.29 -15.06
N ASP A 348 10.27 -3.17 -16.38
CA ASP A 348 11.49 -2.69 -17.02
C ASP A 348 11.68 -1.19 -16.77
N GLU A 349 10.61 -0.40 -16.91
CA GLU A 349 10.61 1.02 -16.55
C GLU A 349 10.86 1.22 -15.05
N LEU A 350 10.29 0.37 -14.19
CA LEU A 350 10.60 0.37 -12.76
C LEU A 350 12.10 0.14 -12.52
N ALA A 351 12.68 -0.87 -13.16
CA ALA A 351 14.10 -1.17 -13.02
C ALA A 351 14.99 0.01 -13.48
N GLN A 352 14.63 0.69 -14.57
CA GLN A 352 15.32 1.88 -15.06
C GLN A 352 15.22 3.06 -14.07
N LEU A 353 14.03 3.30 -13.50
CA LEU A 353 13.85 4.33 -12.48
C LEU A 353 14.68 4.04 -11.24
N LEU A 354 14.69 2.79 -10.77
CA LEU A 354 15.49 2.38 -9.62
C LEU A 354 16.99 2.46 -9.91
N ALA A 355 17.44 2.13 -11.12
CA ALA A 355 18.86 2.24 -11.50
C ALA A 355 19.34 3.69 -11.49
N SER A 356 18.53 4.62 -12.00
CA SER A 356 18.88 6.05 -12.15
C SER A 356 18.57 6.91 -10.92
N ALA A 357 17.84 6.39 -9.93
CA ALA A 357 17.46 7.17 -8.75
C ALA A 357 18.65 7.46 -7.82
N ALA A 358 18.76 8.73 -7.42
CA ALA A 358 19.67 9.17 -6.37
C ALA A 358 19.14 8.76 -4.99
N SER A 359 20.04 8.28 -4.14
CA SER A 359 19.71 7.88 -2.76
C SER A 359 19.64 9.12 -1.85
N PRO A 360 18.69 9.21 -0.89
CA PRO A 360 17.59 8.27 -0.61
C PRO A 360 16.51 8.28 -1.70
N VAL A 361 16.00 7.09 -2.04
CA VAL A 361 14.94 6.94 -3.06
C VAL A 361 13.58 6.87 -2.37
N PRO A 362 12.69 7.86 -2.55
CA PRO A 362 11.33 7.78 -2.02
C PRO A 362 10.49 6.84 -2.90
N LEU A 363 9.94 5.81 -2.28
CA LEU A 363 9.00 4.87 -2.90
C LEU A 363 7.60 5.14 -2.36
N LEU A 364 6.62 5.39 -3.23
CA LEU A 364 5.22 5.40 -2.85
C LEU A 364 4.71 3.96 -2.85
N VAL A 365 4.33 3.48 -1.67
CA VAL A 365 3.96 2.09 -1.42
C VAL A 365 2.52 2.02 -0.90
N GLU A 366 1.75 1.08 -1.44
CA GLU A 366 0.45 0.67 -0.91
C GLU A 366 0.58 -0.60 -0.07
N ARG A 367 0.03 -0.55 1.14
CA ARG A 367 -0.14 -1.71 2.02
C ARG A 367 -1.54 -1.67 2.63
N SER A 368 -2.36 -2.67 2.32
CA SER A 368 -3.73 -2.81 2.83
C SER A 368 -4.57 -1.54 2.65
N GLY A 369 -4.55 -0.94 1.46
CA GLY A 369 -5.30 0.25 1.12
C GLY A 369 -4.73 1.56 1.67
N GLN A 370 -3.60 1.53 2.36
CA GLN A 370 -2.94 2.72 2.88
C GLN A 370 -1.71 3.05 2.03
N LEU A 371 -1.56 4.33 1.69
CA LEU A 371 -0.40 4.84 0.95
C LEU A 371 0.63 5.42 1.90
N ARG A 372 1.89 5.04 1.72
CA ARG A 372 3.03 5.51 2.52
C ARG A 372 4.22 5.78 1.62
N THR A 373 5.00 6.81 1.93
CA THR A 373 6.29 7.03 1.27
C THR A 373 7.38 6.46 2.15
N LEU A 374 8.12 5.47 1.65
CA LEU A 374 9.29 4.90 2.32
C LEU A 374 10.57 5.42 1.67
N LEU A 375 11.51 5.89 2.47
CA LEU A 375 12.82 6.36 1.99
C LEU A 375 13.79 5.19 2.00
N VAL A 376 14.20 4.73 0.81
CA VAL A 376 15.14 3.63 0.68
C VAL A 376 16.55 4.16 0.48
N LEU A 377 17.42 3.89 1.45
CA LEU A 377 18.85 4.24 1.42
C LEU A 377 19.63 3.20 0.61
N ALA A 378 19.45 3.22 -0.71
CA ALA A 378 20.19 2.35 -1.61
C ALA A 378 21.66 2.76 -1.69
N PRO A 379 22.59 1.80 -1.78
CA PRO A 379 24.00 2.08 -2.01
C PRO A 379 24.20 2.69 -3.40
N SER A 380 25.32 3.39 -3.57
CA SER A 380 25.75 3.94 -4.86
C SER A 380 25.91 2.81 -5.87
N MET A 381 25.54 3.05 -7.14
CA MET A 381 25.97 2.15 -8.20
C MET A 381 27.48 2.30 -8.37
N PRO A 382 28.26 1.20 -8.39
CA PRO A 382 29.67 1.26 -8.75
C PRO A 382 29.89 1.73 -10.19
#